data_AF-A0A0F9BZ39-F1
#
_entry.id   AF-A0A0F9BZ39-F1
#
_cell.length_a   1.000
_cell.length_b   1.000
_cell.length_c   1.000
_cell.angle_alpha   90.00
_cell.angle_beta   90.00
_cell.angle_gamma   90.00
#
_symmetry.space_group_name_H-M   'P 1'
#
loop_
_entity.id
_entity.type
_entity.pdbx_description
1 polymer ?
#
loop_
_entity_poly.entity_id
_entity_poly.type
_entity_poly.pdbx_seq_one_letter_code
_entity_poly.pdbx_strand_id
1 'polypeptide(L)'
;LLTMLFGSQNYVFANSTITLYATLIAWMMIVPSDTRIFLFFAIPIKHYWLVLGLIGYNLLSSLSTMQLIPFFAYLSVSLFAYFYAVIVWQRFSPFIHLNKMERRLIYTSRVIAQKFRKKP
;
A
#
# COMPACT_ATOMS: atom_id res chain seq x y z
N LEU A 1 5.98 -20.17 -32.18
CA LEU A 1 6.12 -21.02 -30.98
C LEU A 1 6.68 -20.25 -29.79
N LEU A 2 7.83 -19.56 -29.90
CA LEU A 2 8.32 -18.66 -28.83
C LEU A 2 7.35 -17.50 -28.53
N THR A 3 6.78 -16.86 -29.54
CA THR A 3 5.81 -15.76 -29.35
C THR A 3 4.44 -16.19 -28.81
N MET A 4 4.10 -17.49 -28.87
CA MET A 4 2.88 -18.03 -28.27
C MET A 4 3.07 -18.42 -26.80
N LEU A 5 4.29 -18.82 -26.40
CA LEU A 5 4.63 -19.04 -24.99
C LEU A 5 4.65 -17.72 -24.18
N PHE A 6 4.93 -16.59 -24.84
CA PHE A 6 4.86 -15.25 -24.24
C PHE A 6 3.56 -14.49 -24.56
N GLY A 7 2.64 -15.10 -25.32
CA GLY A 7 1.59 -14.39 -26.08
C GLY A 7 0.16 -14.46 -25.55
N SER A 8 -0.05 -14.67 -24.25
CA SER A 8 -1.38 -14.46 -23.62
C SER A 8 -1.32 -13.89 -22.20
N GLN A 9 -0.14 -13.45 -21.76
CA GLN A 9 -0.03 -12.62 -20.57
C GLN A 9 -0.30 -11.19 -21.01
N ASN A 10 -1.57 -10.79 -20.97
CA ASN A 10 -1.97 -9.39 -20.97
C ASN A 10 -1.27 -8.71 -19.79
N TYR A 11 -0.02 -8.27 -19.97
CA TYR A 11 0.72 -7.40 -19.06
C TYR A 11 0.09 -6.01 -19.11
N VAL A 12 -1.18 -5.93 -18.70
CA VAL A 12 -1.93 -4.69 -18.59
C VAL A 12 -1.45 -4.03 -17.30
N PHE A 13 -0.41 -3.21 -17.43
CA PHE A 13 0.07 -2.32 -16.37
C PHE A 13 -1.01 -1.32 -15.89
N ALA A 14 -2.11 -1.18 -16.65
CA ALA A 14 -3.30 -0.42 -16.30
C ALA A 14 -4.38 -1.29 -15.63
N ASN A 15 -4.01 -2.05 -14.60
CA ASN A 15 -4.96 -2.88 -13.87
C ASN A 15 -5.65 -2.04 -12.77
N SER A 16 -6.99 -2.00 -12.75
CA SER A 16 -7.78 -1.28 -11.75
C SER A 16 -7.45 -1.69 -10.31
N THR A 17 -6.96 -2.91 -10.12
CA THR A 17 -6.51 -3.46 -8.84
C THR A 17 -5.38 -2.64 -8.21
N ILE A 18 -4.46 -2.10 -9.02
CA ILE A 18 -3.35 -1.27 -8.55
C ILE A 18 -3.89 0.01 -7.90
N THR A 19 -4.79 0.71 -8.59
CA THR A 19 -5.42 1.93 -8.07
C THR A 19 -6.23 1.63 -6.81
N LEU A 20 -6.97 0.52 -6.79
CA LEU A 20 -7.72 0.09 -5.61
C LEU A 20 -6.83 -0.10 -4.39
N TYR A 21 -5.65 -0.71 -4.53
CA TYR A 21 -4.73 -0.87 -3.40
C TYR A 21 -4.20 0.47 -2.88
N ALA A 22 -3.83 1.38 -3.78
CA ALA A 22 -3.42 2.72 -3.38
C ALA A 22 -4.53 3.43 -2.59
N THR A 23 -5.78 3.35 -3.07
CA THR A 23 -6.94 3.94 -2.40
C THR A 23 -7.24 3.27 -1.06
N LEU A 24 -7.15 1.94 -0.96
CA LEU A 24 -7.38 1.21 0.30
C LEU A 24 -6.34 1.56 1.36
N ILE A 25 -5.08 1.72 0.97
CA ILE A 25 -4.00 2.14 1.87
C ILE A 25 -4.20 3.58 2.31
N ALA A 26 -4.54 4.48 1.38
CA ALA A 26 -4.88 5.85 1.70
C ALA A 26 -6.05 5.92 2.69
N TRP A 27 -7.10 5.14 2.45
CA TRP A 27 -8.26 5.05 3.33
C TRP A 27 -7.89 4.52 4.72
N MET A 28 -7.09 3.45 4.79
CA MET A 28 -6.56 2.92 6.05
C MET A 28 -5.76 3.95 6.87
N MET A 29 -5.07 4.87 6.21
CA MET A 29 -4.26 5.91 6.87
C MET A 29 -5.09 7.11 7.35
N ILE A 30 -6.23 7.37 6.72
CA ILE A 30 -7.11 8.50 7.04
C ILE A 30 -8.06 8.13 8.18
N VAL A 31 -8.59 6.92 8.16
CA VAL A 31 -9.60 6.47 9.11
C VAL A 31 -8.97 6.20 10.48
N PRO A 32 -9.61 6.63 11.60
CA PRO A 32 -9.11 6.35 12.94
C PRO A 32 -8.94 4.85 13.19
N SER A 33 -7.83 4.46 13.84
CA SER A 33 -7.43 3.06 14.06
C SER A 33 -8.45 2.20 14.82
N ASP A 34 -9.34 2.80 15.61
CA ASP A 34 -10.39 2.09 16.35
C ASP A 34 -11.68 1.86 15.55
N THR A 35 -11.73 2.34 14.30
CA THR A 35 -12.90 2.13 13.44
C THR A 35 -13.03 0.65 13.08
N ARG A 36 -14.18 0.07 13.42
CA ARG A 36 -14.53 -1.33 13.16
C ARG A 36 -15.55 -1.40 12.03
N ILE A 37 -15.35 -2.35 11.13
CA ILE A 37 -16.29 -2.73 10.07
C ILE A 37 -16.96 -4.03 10.52
N PHE A 38 -18.28 -4.09 10.41
CA PHE A 38 -19.02 -5.31 10.70
C PHE A 38 -19.08 -6.19 9.46
N LEU A 39 -18.27 -7.25 9.43
CA LEU A 39 -18.35 -8.25 8.38
C LEU A 39 -19.66 -9.04 8.56
N PHE A 40 -20.47 -9.11 7.51
CA PHE A 40 -21.78 -9.76 7.52
C PHE A 40 -22.70 -9.28 8.65
N PHE A 41 -22.57 -8.02 9.07
CA PHE A 41 -23.28 -7.44 10.23
C PHE A 41 -23.07 -8.16 11.57
N ALA A 42 -22.15 -9.12 11.66
CA ALA A 42 -21.98 -9.99 12.82
C ALA A 42 -20.59 -9.91 13.46
N ILE A 43 -19.54 -9.81 12.65
CA ILE A 43 -18.16 -9.90 13.15
C ILE A 43 -17.48 -8.54 13.06
N PRO A 44 -17.22 -7.84 14.19
CA PRO A 44 -16.50 -6.58 14.17
C PRO A 44 -15.02 -6.82 13.89
N ILE A 45 -14.53 -6.32 12.76
CA ILE A 45 -13.13 -6.41 12.34
C ILE A 45 -12.58 -5.00 12.18
N LYS A 46 -11.37 -4.74 12.68
CA LYS A 46 -10.74 -3.42 12.47
C LYS A 46 -10.38 -3.26 11.00
N HIS A 47 -10.69 -2.09 10.44
CA HIS A 47 -10.55 -1.83 9.01
C HIS A 47 -9.14 -2.10 8.45
N TYR A 48 -8.08 -1.81 9.21
CA TYR A 48 -6.71 -2.02 8.77
C TYR A 48 -6.34 -3.50 8.60
N TRP A 49 -6.96 -4.40 9.37
CA TRP A 49 -6.78 -5.85 9.20
C TRP A 49 -7.43 -6.34 7.92
N LEU A 50 -8.56 -5.75 7.52
CA LEU A 50 -9.24 -6.08 6.28
C LEU A 50 -8.40 -5.64 5.07
N VAL A 51 -7.87 -4.42 5.11
CA VAL A 51 -6.99 -3.89 4.04
C VAL A 51 -5.71 -4.72 3.93
N LEU A 52 -5.04 -5.00 5.05
CA LEU A 52 -3.86 -5.88 5.05
C LEU A 52 -4.18 -7.30 4.57
N GLY A 53 -5.31 -7.85 5.00
CA GLY A 53 -5.76 -9.18 4.60
C GLY A 53 -5.96 -9.28 3.09
N LEU A 54 -6.64 -8.29 2.49
CA LEU A 54 -6.87 -8.25 1.04
C LEU A 54 -5.58 -8.12 0.24
N ILE A 55 -4.72 -7.16 0.60
CA ILE A 55 -3.45 -6.92 -0.10
C ILE A 55 -2.51 -8.12 0.10
N GLY A 56 -2.40 -8.61 1.34
CA GLY A 56 -1.59 -9.75 1.72
C GLY A 56 -2.04 -11.01 0.98
N TYR A 57 -3.33 -11.33 0.97
CA TYR A 57 -3.86 -12.48 0.23
C TYR A 57 -3.48 -12.44 -1.25
N ASN A 58 -3.63 -11.29 -1.91
CA ASN A 58 -3.27 -11.16 -3.32
C ASN A 58 -1.77 -11.27 -3.57
N LEU A 59 -0.93 -10.72 -2.68
CA LEU A 59 0.53 -10.89 -2.74
C LEU A 59 0.92 -12.36 -2.58
N LEU A 60 0.37 -13.05 -1.57
CA LEU A 60 0.62 -14.47 -1.35
C LEU A 60 0.12 -15.33 -2.53
N SER A 61 -1.05 -15.02 -3.07
CA SER A 61 -1.60 -15.70 -4.25
C SER A 61 -0.71 -15.51 -5.49
N SER A 62 -0.24 -14.28 -5.73
CA SER A 62 0.67 -13.98 -6.85
C SER A 62 2.01 -14.69 -6.68
N LEU A 63 2.52 -14.76 -5.45
CA LEU A 63 3.74 -15.48 -5.11
C LEU A 63 3.56 -17.00 -5.27
N SER A 64 2.43 -17.54 -4.82
CA SER A 64 2.09 -18.97 -4.92
C SER A 64 1.95 -19.46 -6.36
N THR A 65 1.49 -18.59 -7.26
CA THR A 65 1.37 -18.89 -8.70
C THR A 65 2.64 -18.52 -9.49
N MET A 66 3.72 -18.13 -8.79
CA MET A 66 4.98 -17.63 -9.36
C MET A 66 4.81 -16.46 -10.34
N GLN A 67 3.73 -15.70 -10.23
CA GLN A 67 3.51 -14.49 -11.02
C GLN A 67 4.27 -13.31 -10.40
N LEU A 68 5.57 -13.24 -10.68
CA LEU A 68 6.47 -12.25 -10.08
C LEU A 68 6.15 -10.80 -10.51
N ILE A 69 5.75 -10.60 -11.76
CA ILE A 69 5.44 -9.25 -12.28
C ILE A 69 4.29 -8.59 -11.50
N PRO A 70 3.09 -9.19 -11.36
CA PRO A 70 2.02 -8.60 -10.55
C PRO A 70 2.38 -8.56 -9.06
N PHE A 71 3.14 -9.52 -8.55
CA PHE A 71 3.64 -9.48 -7.17
C PHE A 71 4.44 -8.19 -6.91
N PHE A 72 5.45 -7.90 -7.74
CA PHE A 72 6.25 -6.69 -7.59
C PHE A 72 5.45 -5.41 -7.84
N ALA A 73 4.50 -5.42 -8.78
CA ALA A 73 3.63 -4.28 -9.03
C ALA A 73 2.77 -3.95 -7.80
N TYR A 74 2.09 -4.94 -7.22
CA TYR A 74 1.25 -4.76 -6.04
C TYR A 74 2.06 -4.36 -4.81
N LEU A 75 3.24 -4.97 -4.63
CA LEU A 75 4.14 -4.64 -3.53
C LEU A 75 4.66 -3.20 -3.67
N SER A 76 5.10 -2.80 -4.85
CA SER A 76 5.64 -1.46 -5.11
C SER A 76 4.59 -0.38 -4.91
N VAL A 77 3.38 -0.58 -5.43
CA VAL A 77 2.25 0.35 -5.26
C VAL A 77 1.86 0.46 -3.80
N SER A 78 1.80 -0.67 -3.10
CA SER A 78 1.43 -0.68 -1.69
C SER A 78 2.43 0.09 -0.83
N LEU A 79 3.72 -0.15 -1.06
CA LEU A 79 4.80 0.59 -0.39
C LEU A 79 4.77 2.07 -0.79
N PHE A 80 4.57 2.39 -2.06
CA PHE A 80 4.52 3.77 -2.54
C PHE A 80 3.37 4.54 -1.90
N ALA A 81 2.15 4.00 -1.91
CA ALA A 81 0.98 4.63 -1.29
C ALA A 81 1.18 4.82 0.23
N TYR A 82 1.76 3.82 0.89
CA TYR A 82 2.12 3.90 2.31
C TYR A 82 3.11 5.05 2.57
N PHE A 83 4.24 5.08 1.85
CA PHE A 83 5.24 6.13 2.02
C PHE A 83 4.72 7.50 1.64
N TYR A 84 3.88 7.59 0.62
CA TYR A 84 3.22 8.83 0.22
C TYR A 84 2.34 9.36 1.35
N ALA A 85 1.50 8.52 1.97
CA ALA A 85 0.67 8.92 3.11
C ALA A 85 1.53 9.37 4.31
N VAL A 86 2.64 8.68 4.59
CA VAL A 86 3.52 9.04 5.71
C VAL A 86 4.30 10.32 5.42
N ILE A 87 4.90 10.48 4.24
CA ILE A 87 5.79 11.60 3.91
C ILE A 87 5.00 12.85 3.53
N VAL A 88 4.03 12.71 2.63
CA VAL A 88 3.30 13.84 2.04
C VAL A 88 2.14 14.24 2.94
N TRP A 89 1.32 13.28 3.40
CA TRP A 89 0.19 13.61 4.28
C TRP A 89 0.57 13.67 5.76
N GLN A 90 1.79 13.27 6.13
CA GLN A 90 2.28 13.27 7.52
C GLN A 90 1.35 12.51 8.48
N ARG A 91 0.69 11.46 7.96
CA ARG A 91 -0.18 10.58 8.72
C ARG A 91 0.61 9.41 9.26
N PHE A 92 0.34 9.06 10.51
CA PHE A 92 0.85 7.83 11.11
C PHE A 92 -0.04 6.66 10.74
N SER A 93 0.56 5.49 10.56
CA SER A 93 -0.21 4.27 10.32
C SER A 93 -0.95 3.83 11.58
N PRO A 94 -1.99 2.99 11.44
CA PRO A 94 -2.65 2.38 12.59
C PRO A 94 -1.75 1.39 13.36
N PHE A 95 -0.52 1.12 12.89
CA PHE A 95 0.42 0.18 13.49
C PHE A 95 1.37 0.88 14.46
N ILE A 96 1.10 0.76 15.76
CA ILE A 96 1.87 1.40 16.85
C ILE A 96 3.38 1.11 16.74
N HIS A 97 3.75 -0.10 16.31
CA HIS A 97 5.15 -0.52 16.16
C HIS A 97 5.89 0.26 15.04
N LEU A 98 5.18 0.62 13.97
CA LEU A 98 5.76 1.33 12.81
C LEU A 98 5.88 2.84 13.06
N ASN A 99 5.11 3.39 14.00
CA ASN A 99 5.11 4.83 14.32
C ASN A 99 6.50 5.39 14.66
N LYS A 100 7.37 4.59 15.29
CA LYS A 100 8.75 5.01 15.60
C LYS A 100 9.58 5.24 14.32
N MET A 101 9.41 4.36 13.33
CA MET A 101 10.07 4.48 12.03
C MET A 101 9.46 5.63 11.22
N GLU A 102 8.14 5.71 11.18
CA GLU A 102 7.41 6.77 10.47
C GLU A 102 7.78 8.16 10.98
N ARG A 103 7.92 8.33 12.30
CA ARG A 103 8.34 9.61 12.89
C ARG A 103 9.72 10.04 12.40
N ARG A 104 10.66 9.10 12.26
CA ARG A 104 11.99 9.38 11.69
C ARG A 104 11.87 9.79 10.22
N LEU A 105 11.02 9.10 9.46
CA LEU A 105 10.78 9.38 8.04
C LEU A 105 10.14 10.77 7.80
N ILE A 106 9.17 11.14 8.64
CA ILE A 106 8.56 12.48 8.60
C ILE A 106 9.59 13.54 8.97
N TYR A 107 10.45 13.28 9.96
CA TYR A 107 11.51 14.21 10.34
C TYR A 107 12.51 14.41 9.19
N THR A 108 13.04 13.34 8.61
CA THR A 108 14.03 13.43 7.51
C THR A 108 13.43 14.11 6.29
N SER A 109 12.20 13.78 5.91
CA SER A 109 11.53 14.42 4.77
C SER A 109 11.33 15.93 4.97
N ARG A 110 10.97 16.39 6.17
CA ARG A 110 10.88 17.82 6.50
C ARG A 110 12.24 18.53 6.39
N VAL A 111 13.30 17.93 6.91
CA VAL A 111 14.66 18.50 6.83
C VAL A 111 15.11 18.61 5.38
N ILE A 112 14.87 17.57 4.57
CA ILE A 112 15.21 17.56 3.15
C ILE A 112 14.41 18.64 2.41
N ALA A 113 13.09 18.70 2.60
CA ALA A 113 12.23 19.70 1.97
C ALA A 113 12.66 21.14 2.30
N GLN A 114 13.02 21.41 3.56
CA GLN A 114 13.54 22.71 3.97
C GLN A 114 14.89 23.04 3.31
N LYS A 115 15.77 22.04 3.13
CA LYS A 115 17.07 22.23 2.47
C LYS A 115 16.90 22.57 0.99
N PHE A 116 15.95 21.95 0.30
CA PHE A 116 15.63 22.27 -1.09
C PHE A 116 14.95 23.63 -1.24
N ARG A 117 14.08 24.03 -0.30
CA ARG A 117 13.44 25.36 -0.33
C ARG A 117 14.40 26.53 -0.07
N LYS A 118 15.58 26.26 0.51
CA LYS A 118 16.62 27.27 0.81
C LYS A 118 17.67 27.43 -0.29
N LYS A 119 17.67 26.58 -1.33
CA LYS A 119 18.49 26.81 -2.52
C LYS A 119 17.65 27.65 -3.50
N PRO A 120 18.07 28.89 -3.82
CA PRO A 120 17.41 29.70 -4.84
C PRO A 120 17.52 29.05 -6.22
#